data_AF-A0A538QKL0-F1
#
_entry.id   AF-A0A538QKL0-F1
#
_cell.length_a   1.000
_cell.length_b   1.000
_cell.length_c   1.000
_cell.angle_alpha   90.00
_cell.angle_beta   90.00
_cell.angle_gamma   90.00
#
_symmetry.space_group_name_H-M   'P 1'
#
loop_
_entity.id
_entity.type
_entity.pdbx_description
1 polymer ?
#
loop_
_entity_poly.entity_id
_entity_poly.type
_entity_poly.pdbx_seq_one_letter_code
_entity_poly.pdbx_strand_id
1 'polypeptide(L)'
;MQAGHADVYENNTYRTDILVVVNDVLKIDITGGIAHYYKNGALQYTSSKAPIYPMYVITSMIDGSSTIADAQISIGGGSGSGGGSCGTAAYGTVGAFGGGTWPPCGWHPYAATSPFNTPLPANPRLRADSPQIINRMLHFTADTSAAPNLAGGTQAANMIAPPDHMGGWPTYYGRASDPVYTVTCTWGASCSPQANAVQFHAPAGAERQGGAAATAGQDRHLTVIDQTTGNELDLWQVDVAQLPAGGGTISTTWSGTSAISGTGLALGTGEGTAARFGNLAGRIRYEELQAGVIDHALSIVVNCDNGTAVYPADPTRPNGQHCSSPTAAPPLGARFRLNLTWAQIDALAIPGWKKAVLKAMSKYGAFMNDTGSSFYFDWQTESGNQYTSMGAADPWLAFGAANWQPWQGGYTGTWHNNDDGIDWLNQVWANLQVVDDCVSSGGC
;
A
#
# COMPACT_ATOMS: atom_id res chain seq x y z
N MET A 1 -0.56 -43.70 6.42
CA MET A 1 0.57 -44.50 5.90
C MET A 1 0.58 -45.83 6.62
N GLN A 2 0.57 -46.90 5.85
CA GLN A 2 0.54 -48.28 6.33
C GLN A 2 1.21 -49.21 5.29
N ALA A 3 2.00 -50.19 5.75
CA ALA A 3 2.67 -51.20 4.96
C ALA A 3 3.52 -50.69 3.77
N GLY A 4 4.10 -49.49 3.86
CA GLY A 4 4.84 -48.87 2.75
C GLY A 4 3.96 -48.16 1.71
N HIS A 5 2.70 -47.89 2.06
CA HIS A 5 1.76 -47.14 1.24
C HIS A 5 1.29 -45.86 1.94
N ALA A 6 1.11 -44.81 1.15
CA ALA A 6 0.38 -43.60 1.52
C ALA A 6 -0.96 -43.59 0.81
N ASP A 7 -2.03 -43.88 1.57
CA ASP A 7 -3.39 -43.85 1.05
C ASP A 7 -3.91 -42.43 0.89
N VAL A 8 -4.58 -42.16 -0.22
CA VAL A 8 -5.30 -40.92 -0.49
C VAL A 8 -6.78 -41.13 -0.17
N TYR A 9 -7.28 -40.36 0.79
CA TYR A 9 -8.70 -40.28 1.13
C TYR A 9 -9.24 -38.89 0.85
N GLU A 10 -10.43 -38.82 0.23
CA GLU A 10 -11.16 -37.58 0.01
C GLU A 10 -12.57 -37.72 0.59
N ASN A 11 -12.90 -36.92 1.60
CA ASN A 11 -14.15 -37.02 2.38
C ASN A 11 -14.38 -38.45 2.91
N ASN A 12 -13.38 -38.99 3.61
CA ASN A 12 -13.35 -40.36 4.15
C ASN A 12 -13.58 -41.48 3.12
N THR A 13 -13.46 -41.17 1.82
CA THR A 13 -13.55 -42.17 0.75
C THR A 13 -12.16 -42.41 0.17
N TYR A 14 -11.73 -43.67 0.15
CA TYR A 14 -10.48 -44.09 -0.49
C TYR A 14 -10.46 -43.73 -1.99
N ARG A 15 -9.31 -43.27 -2.48
CA ARG A 15 -9.09 -42.92 -3.89
C ARG A 15 -8.02 -43.78 -4.54
N THR A 16 -6.84 -43.82 -3.94
CA THR A 16 -5.68 -44.56 -4.43
C THR A 16 -4.70 -44.77 -3.28
N ASP A 17 -3.78 -45.70 -3.45
CA ASP A 17 -2.59 -45.83 -2.64
C ASP A 17 -1.36 -45.40 -3.46
N ILE A 18 -0.35 -44.88 -2.78
CA ILE A 18 0.92 -44.47 -3.35
C ILE A 18 2.02 -45.24 -2.63
N LEU A 19 2.80 -46.03 -3.35
CA LEU A 19 3.98 -46.70 -2.79
C LEU A 19 4.99 -45.66 -2.31
N VAL A 20 5.43 -45.77 -1.05
CA VAL A 20 6.36 -44.83 -0.41
C VAL A 20 7.48 -45.55 0.31
N VAL A 21 8.68 -44.96 0.27
CA VAL A 21 9.84 -45.35 1.07
C VAL A 21 10.40 -44.16 1.84
N VAL A 22 11.35 -44.41 2.74
CA VAL A 22 12.03 -43.34 3.50
C VAL A 22 12.62 -42.32 2.53
N ASN A 23 12.41 -41.02 2.82
CA ASN A 23 12.81 -39.85 2.04
C ASN A 23 11.96 -39.54 0.79
N ASP A 24 10.87 -40.26 0.51
CA ASP A 24 9.91 -39.82 -0.51
C ASP A 24 9.18 -38.55 -0.05
N VAL A 25 9.05 -37.58 -0.96
CA VAL A 25 8.33 -36.31 -0.73
C VAL A 25 6.94 -36.39 -1.37
N LEU A 26 5.90 -36.22 -0.55
CA LEU A 26 4.52 -36.16 -1.00
C LEU A 26 4.06 -34.69 -1.08
N LYS A 27 3.35 -34.33 -2.15
CA LYS A 27 2.73 -33.00 -2.31
C LYS A 27 1.26 -33.16 -2.70
N ILE A 28 0.39 -32.35 -2.09
CA ILE A 28 -0.97 -32.11 -2.56
C ILE A 28 -1.01 -30.67 -3.09
N ASP A 29 -1.50 -30.49 -4.32
CA ASP A 29 -1.60 -29.19 -4.99
C ASP A 29 -3.03 -28.95 -5.45
N ILE A 30 -3.54 -27.73 -5.25
CA ILE A 30 -4.84 -27.32 -5.77
C ILE A 30 -4.60 -26.32 -6.88
N THR A 31 -4.84 -26.72 -8.11
CA THR A 31 -4.66 -25.86 -9.28
C THR A 31 -5.92 -25.89 -10.13
N GLY A 32 -6.45 -24.72 -10.50
CA GLY A 32 -7.69 -24.63 -11.29
C GLY A 32 -8.92 -25.24 -10.60
N GLY A 33 -8.94 -25.29 -9.26
CA GLY A 33 -10.02 -25.92 -8.50
C GLY A 33 -10.00 -27.46 -8.51
N ILE A 34 -8.87 -28.08 -8.82
CA ILE A 34 -8.69 -29.55 -8.86
C ILE A 34 -7.53 -29.94 -7.95
N ALA A 35 -7.73 -30.97 -7.12
CA ALA A 35 -6.68 -31.52 -6.27
C ALA A 35 -5.80 -32.51 -7.04
N HIS A 36 -4.48 -32.35 -6.92
CA HIS A 36 -3.46 -33.17 -7.55
C HIS A 36 -2.50 -33.70 -6.49
N TYR A 37 -2.15 -34.97 -6.56
CA TYR A 37 -1.31 -35.67 -5.56
C TYR A 37 -0.04 -36.15 -6.24
N TYR A 38 1.12 -35.79 -5.68
CA TYR A 38 2.43 -36.06 -6.28
C TYR A 38 3.33 -36.82 -5.30
N LYS A 39 4.26 -37.58 -5.87
CA LYS A 39 5.41 -38.17 -5.18
C LYS A 39 6.69 -37.80 -5.91
N ASN A 40 7.65 -37.21 -5.20
CA ASN A 40 8.94 -36.76 -5.77
C ASN A 40 8.76 -35.91 -7.05
N GLY A 41 7.73 -35.06 -7.07
CA GLY A 41 7.37 -34.22 -8.21
C GLY A 41 6.57 -34.93 -9.32
N ALA A 42 6.44 -36.25 -9.30
CA ALA A 42 5.65 -37.00 -10.29
C ALA A 42 4.19 -37.12 -9.85
N LEU A 43 3.25 -36.74 -10.73
CA LEU A 43 1.81 -36.84 -10.49
C LEU A 43 1.40 -38.31 -10.31
N GLN A 44 0.75 -38.60 -9.20
CA GLN A 44 0.23 -39.93 -8.85
C GLN A 44 -1.27 -40.03 -9.06
N TYR A 45 -2.02 -38.95 -8.74
CA TYR A 45 -3.47 -38.94 -8.84
C TYR A 45 -4.02 -37.52 -9.04
N THR A 46 -5.05 -37.40 -9.87
CA THR A 46 -5.84 -36.18 -10.06
C THR A 46 -7.26 -36.44 -9.60
N SER A 47 -7.77 -35.58 -8.72
CA SER A 47 -9.13 -35.68 -8.21
C SER A 47 -10.15 -35.37 -9.29
N SER A 48 -11.24 -36.14 -9.33
CA SER A 48 -12.43 -35.84 -10.13
C SER A 48 -13.43 -34.96 -9.39
N LYS A 49 -13.14 -34.58 -8.13
CA LYS A 49 -14.02 -33.77 -7.29
C LYS A 49 -13.42 -32.39 -7.06
N ALA A 50 -14.26 -31.37 -7.15
CA ALA A 50 -13.90 -30.02 -6.73
C ALA A 50 -13.66 -30.00 -5.20
N PRO A 51 -12.58 -29.36 -4.70
CA PRO A 51 -12.36 -29.15 -3.28
C PRO A 51 -13.49 -28.35 -2.63
N ILE A 52 -13.83 -28.70 -1.39
CA ILE A 52 -14.75 -27.94 -0.53
C ILE A 52 -13.91 -27.24 0.53
N TYR A 53 -14.09 -25.93 0.68
CA TYR A 53 -13.33 -25.10 1.61
C TYR A 53 -14.10 -24.85 2.92
N PRO A 54 -13.43 -24.72 4.08
CA PRO A 54 -11.98 -24.83 4.27
C PRO A 54 -11.48 -26.29 4.19
N MET A 55 -10.26 -26.47 3.71
CA MET A 55 -9.62 -27.79 3.65
C MET A 55 -8.73 -28.04 4.86
N TYR A 56 -8.61 -29.32 5.24
CA TYR A 56 -7.70 -29.78 6.29
C TYR A 56 -6.82 -30.89 5.73
N VAL A 57 -5.53 -30.84 6.05
CA VAL A 57 -4.61 -31.96 5.82
C VAL A 57 -4.55 -32.75 7.11
N ILE A 58 -5.01 -33.99 7.07
CA ILE A 58 -4.94 -34.93 8.19
C ILE A 58 -4.01 -36.05 7.77
N THR A 59 -3.04 -36.35 8.62
CA THR A 59 -2.16 -37.49 8.43
C THR A 59 -2.41 -38.50 9.54
N SER A 60 -2.43 -39.78 9.18
CA SER A 60 -2.54 -40.89 10.12
C SER A 60 -1.44 -41.89 9.80
N MET A 61 -0.72 -42.33 10.82
CA MET A 61 0.40 -43.26 10.71
C MET A 61 0.05 -44.50 11.52
N ILE A 62 0.03 -45.65 10.85
CA ILE A 62 -0.38 -46.93 11.45
C ILE A 62 0.85 -47.78 11.80
N ASP A 63 1.90 -47.73 10.97
CA ASP A 63 3.11 -48.50 11.20
C ASP A 63 4.01 -47.84 12.26
N GLY A 64 4.52 -48.64 13.20
CA GLY A 64 5.52 -48.21 14.18
C GLY A 64 6.76 -47.64 13.48
N SER A 65 7.31 -46.55 14.03
CA SER A 65 8.47 -45.80 13.51
C SER A 65 8.24 -44.96 12.25
N SER A 66 7.00 -44.85 11.75
CA SER A 66 6.68 -43.88 10.70
C SER A 66 6.79 -42.45 11.22
N THR A 67 7.40 -41.56 10.42
CA THR A 67 7.49 -40.12 10.72
C THR A 67 7.12 -39.31 9.48
N ILE A 68 6.49 -38.16 9.70
CA ILE A 68 6.38 -37.10 8.69
C ILE A 68 7.30 -35.97 9.13
N ALA A 69 8.28 -35.63 8.29
CA ALA A 69 9.17 -34.50 8.49
C ALA A 69 8.77 -33.35 7.57
N ASP A 70 9.04 -32.11 7.99
CA ASP A 70 8.91 -30.90 7.17
C ASP A 70 7.54 -30.73 6.48
N ALA A 71 6.46 -31.09 7.18
CA ALA A 71 5.12 -30.88 6.67
C ALA A 71 4.84 -29.38 6.53
N GLN A 72 4.63 -28.93 5.29
CA GLN A 72 4.33 -27.53 4.99
C GLN A 72 2.98 -27.43 4.29
N ILE A 73 2.19 -26.43 4.68
CA ILE A 73 1.01 -26.00 3.94
C ILE A 73 1.33 -24.63 3.37
N SER A 74 1.56 -24.59 2.07
CA SER A 74 1.71 -23.34 1.32
C SER A 74 0.43 -23.09 0.53
N ILE A 75 -0.20 -21.95 0.76
CA ILE A 75 -1.19 -21.42 -0.16
C ILE A 75 -0.45 -20.89 -1.39
N GLY A 76 -0.63 -21.53 -2.55
CA GLY A 76 -0.22 -20.93 -3.82
C GLY A 76 -1.05 -19.68 -4.03
N GLY A 77 -0.49 -18.51 -3.70
CA GLY A 77 -1.07 -17.18 -3.92
C GLY A 77 -2.56 -17.08 -3.65
N GLY A 78 -3.00 -17.12 -2.39
CA GLY A 78 -4.42 -16.93 -2.07
C GLY A 78 -4.77 -17.15 -0.60
N SER A 79 -4.73 -16.05 0.17
CA SER A 79 -5.46 -15.77 1.42
C SER A 79 -5.75 -16.93 2.40
N GLY A 80 -4.99 -16.98 3.51
CA GLY A 80 -5.29 -17.78 4.69
C GLY A 80 -4.50 -17.34 5.93
N SER A 81 -5.17 -16.59 6.81
CA SER A 81 -5.05 -16.55 8.27
C SER A 81 -3.73 -16.96 8.94
N GLY A 82 -2.67 -16.20 8.68
CA GLY A 82 -1.47 -16.13 9.49
C GLY A 82 -0.79 -14.83 9.07
N GLY A 83 -0.36 -13.99 10.00
CA GLY A 83 0.29 -12.72 9.66
C GLY A 83 1.45 -13.01 8.71
N GLY A 84 1.28 -12.74 7.42
CA GLY A 84 2.31 -12.95 6.42
C GLY A 84 3.48 -12.06 6.77
N SER A 85 4.57 -12.61 7.28
CA SER A 85 5.73 -11.78 7.56
C SER A 85 6.36 -11.42 6.22
N CYS A 86 6.59 -10.13 6.01
CA CYS A 86 7.31 -9.60 4.87
C CYS A 86 8.83 -9.91 4.85
N GLY A 87 9.24 -10.95 5.60
CA GLY A 87 10.63 -11.23 5.89
C GLY A 87 11.23 -10.25 6.89
N THR A 88 12.56 -10.13 6.89
CA THR A 88 13.27 -9.21 7.77
C THR A 88 12.99 -7.76 7.36
N ALA A 89 12.46 -6.97 8.30
CA ALA A 89 12.19 -5.56 8.06
C ALA A 89 13.49 -4.78 7.81
N ALA A 90 13.53 -4.00 6.72
CA ALA A 90 14.66 -3.18 6.31
C ALA A 90 14.22 -1.72 6.23
N TYR A 91 14.52 -0.94 7.27
CA TYR A 91 14.09 0.45 7.40
C TYR A 91 15.14 1.42 6.89
N GLY A 92 14.71 2.35 6.04
CA GLY A 92 15.51 3.49 5.64
C GLY A 92 16.83 3.14 4.99
N THR A 93 16.84 1.99 4.31
CA THR A 93 17.98 1.50 3.54
C THR A 93 17.79 1.86 2.08
N VAL A 94 18.88 2.21 1.41
CA VAL A 94 18.94 2.18 -0.05
C VAL A 94 19.54 0.85 -0.49
N GLY A 95 19.16 0.39 -1.68
CA GLY A 95 19.57 -0.91 -2.20
C GLY A 95 20.23 -0.80 -3.56
N ALA A 96 20.18 -1.90 -4.30
CA ALA A 96 20.41 -1.93 -5.74
C ALA A 96 19.06 -1.94 -6.49
N PHE A 97 18.06 -1.18 -6.02
CA PHE A 97 16.75 -1.11 -6.65
C PHE A 97 16.86 -0.39 -8.01
N GLY A 98 15.93 -0.63 -8.92
CA GLY A 98 15.92 -0.12 -10.30
C GLY A 98 16.10 -1.23 -11.35
N GLY A 99 16.02 -0.87 -12.64
CA GLY A 99 16.29 -1.79 -13.77
C GLY A 99 15.59 -3.16 -13.66
N GLY A 100 14.34 -3.19 -13.24
CA GLY A 100 13.58 -4.44 -13.05
C GLY A 100 13.62 -5.05 -11.65
N THR A 101 14.29 -4.42 -10.69
CA THR A 101 14.36 -4.88 -9.29
C THR A 101 13.72 -3.84 -8.37
N TRP A 102 12.58 -4.17 -7.77
CA TRP A 102 11.87 -3.32 -6.81
C TRP A 102 12.16 -3.72 -5.37
N PRO A 103 11.97 -2.82 -4.38
CA PRO A 103 12.13 -3.19 -2.99
C PRO A 103 11.16 -4.30 -2.58
N PRO A 104 11.61 -5.29 -1.80
CA PRO A 104 10.73 -6.33 -1.30
C PRO A 104 9.69 -5.75 -0.33
N CYS A 105 8.67 -6.53 0.02
CA CYS A 105 7.62 -6.05 0.90
C CYS A 105 8.09 -5.71 2.33
N GLY A 106 9.20 -6.30 2.80
CA GLY A 106 9.80 -5.97 4.11
C GLY A 106 10.66 -4.70 4.11
N TRP A 107 10.90 -4.09 2.95
CA TRP A 107 11.57 -2.80 2.89
C TRP A 107 10.59 -1.70 3.31
N HIS A 108 11.04 -0.72 4.08
CA HIS A 108 10.23 0.43 4.46
C HIS A 108 11.02 1.72 4.20
N PRO A 109 10.40 2.73 3.56
CA PRO A 109 11.02 4.04 3.49
C PRO A 109 11.14 4.62 4.91
N TYR A 110 12.20 5.39 5.16
CA TYR A 110 12.49 6.04 6.45
C TYR A 110 12.95 5.08 7.56
N ALA A 111 13.61 5.63 8.57
CA ALA A 111 14.10 4.89 9.72
C ALA A 111 12.96 4.18 10.46
N ALA A 112 13.31 3.14 11.24
CA ALA A 112 12.36 2.46 12.11
C ALA A 112 11.73 3.40 13.15
N THR A 113 12.44 4.47 13.53
CA THR A 113 11.98 5.52 14.44
C THR A 113 11.17 6.63 13.75
N SER A 114 10.95 6.53 12.44
CA SER A 114 10.05 7.45 11.75
C SER A 114 8.63 7.35 12.34
N PRO A 115 7.88 8.46 12.44
CA PRO A 115 6.47 8.41 12.82
C PRO A 115 5.64 7.49 11.91
N PHE A 116 6.06 7.32 10.65
CA PHE A 116 5.41 6.45 9.68
C PHE A 116 5.68 4.96 9.93
N ASN A 117 6.79 4.61 10.56
CA ASN A 117 7.18 3.22 10.87
C ASN A 117 6.96 2.84 12.35
N THR A 118 6.53 3.79 13.17
CA THR A 118 6.30 3.58 14.61
C THR A 118 4.84 3.19 14.86
N PRO A 119 4.56 2.03 15.50
CA PRO A 119 3.19 1.63 15.82
C PRO A 119 2.56 2.56 16.86
N LEU A 120 1.24 2.63 16.88
CA LEU A 120 0.50 3.30 17.93
C LEU A 120 0.68 2.58 19.28
N PRO A 121 0.72 3.32 20.40
CA PRO A 121 0.53 2.72 21.72
C PRO A 121 -0.78 1.94 21.79
N ALA A 122 -0.87 0.94 22.67
CA ALA A 122 -2.09 0.12 22.79
C ALA A 122 -3.35 0.96 23.12
N ASN A 123 -3.17 2.00 23.94
CA ASN A 123 -4.19 2.97 24.34
C ASN A 123 -3.70 4.39 24.03
N PRO A 124 -3.65 4.79 22.76
CA PRO A 124 -3.15 6.11 22.40
C PRO A 124 -4.11 7.16 22.92
N ARG A 125 -3.57 8.29 23.39
CA ARG A 125 -4.40 9.45 23.74
C ARG A 125 -5.15 9.92 22.50
N LEU A 126 -6.44 10.19 22.65
CA LEU A 126 -7.30 10.67 21.57
C LEU A 126 -7.50 12.18 21.69
N ARG A 127 -7.69 12.84 20.55
CA ARG A 127 -8.14 14.23 20.55
C ARG A 127 -9.55 14.32 21.15
N ALA A 128 -9.79 15.38 21.91
CA ALA A 128 -11.10 15.63 22.52
C ALA A 128 -12.22 15.85 21.48
N ASP A 129 -11.87 16.37 20.30
CA ASP A 129 -12.78 16.62 19.17
C ASP A 129 -12.82 15.48 18.15
N SER A 130 -12.20 14.33 18.44
CA SER A 130 -12.18 13.16 17.54
C SER A 130 -13.58 12.76 17.05
N PRO A 131 -14.62 12.61 17.91
CA PRO A 131 -15.95 12.22 17.43
C PRO A 131 -16.53 13.19 16.39
N GLN A 132 -16.30 14.49 16.55
CA GLN A 132 -16.79 15.53 15.65
C GLN A 132 -16.08 15.47 14.30
N ILE A 133 -14.76 15.28 14.31
CA ILE A 133 -13.95 15.14 13.08
C ILE A 133 -14.39 13.89 12.30
N ILE A 134 -14.52 12.75 12.97
CA ILE A 134 -14.95 11.50 12.32
C ILE A 134 -16.37 11.62 11.80
N ASN A 135 -17.29 12.19 12.56
CA ASN A 135 -18.66 12.41 12.10
C ASN A 135 -18.71 13.29 10.86
N ARG A 136 -17.93 14.38 10.82
CA ARG A 136 -17.82 15.23 9.62
C ARG A 136 -17.29 14.43 8.44
N MET A 137 -16.21 13.68 8.61
CA MET A 137 -15.57 12.93 7.55
C MET A 137 -16.49 11.86 6.95
N LEU A 138 -17.26 11.14 7.79
CA LEU A 138 -18.17 10.06 7.36
C LEU A 138 -19.53 10.53 6.83
N HIS A 139 -19.86 11.82 7.00
CA HIS A 139 -21.12 12.41 6.50
C HIS A 139 -20.84 13.65 5.65
N PHE A 140 -19.63 13.75 5.12
CA PHE A 140 -19.22 14.86 4.30
C PHE A 140 -19.99 14.81 2.98
N THR A 141 -20.86 15.79 2.73
CA THR A 141 -21.36 16.07 1.39
C THR A 141 -20.41 17.05 0.72
N ALA A 142 -19.84 16.68 -0.42
CA ALA A 142 -18.94 17.55 -1.18
C ALA A 142 -19.49 18.97 -1.31
N ASP A 143 -18.81 19.95 -0.69
CA ASP A 143 -19.02 21.38 -0.97
C ASP A 143 -18.36 21.70 -2.31
N THR A 144 -18.91 21.14 -3.39
CA THR A 144 -18.41 21.40 -4.74
C THR A 144 -19.56 21.58 -5.70
N SER A 145 -19.63 22.76 -6.28
CA SER A 145 -20.17 23.03 -7.61
C SER A 145 -19.43 22.30 -8.75
N ALA A 146 -18.62 21.26 -8.48
CA ALA A 146 -17.62 20.72 -9.41
C ALA A 146 -17.60 19.19 -9.63
N ALA A 147 -18.43 18.38 -8.94
CA ALA A 147 -18.46 16.93 -9.21
C ALA A 147 -19.90 16.41 -9.38
N PRO A 148 -20.42 16.34 -10.62
CA PRO A 148 -21.63 15.59 -10.90
C PRO A 148 -21.28 14.09 -10.98
N ASN A 149 -22.04 13.25 -10.28
CA ASN A 149 -22.18 11.80 -10.52
C ASN A 149 -21.24 10.76 -9.87
N LEU A 150 -20.74 11.00 -8.65
CA LEU A 150 -20.49 9.88 -7.72
C LEU A 150 -21.16 10.23 -6.40
N ALA A 151 -21.62 9.22 -5.65
CA ALA A 151 -22.08 9.38 -4.27
C ALA A 151 -20.89 9.75 -3.36
N GLY A 152 -20.24 10.87 -3.63
CA GLY A 152 -19.17 11.41 -2.82
C GLY A 152 -19.71 11.65 -1.42
N GLY A 153 -19.03 11.09 -0.42
CA GLY A 153 -19.48 11.15 0.97
C GLY A 153 -20.21 9.94 1.54
N THR A 154 -20.13 8.75 0.92
CA THR A 154 -20.74 7.52 1.48
C THR A 154 -19.76 6.36 1.69
N GLN A 155 -18.50 6.52 1.31
CA GLN A 155 -17.46 5.49 1.42
C GLN A 155 -16.04 6.08 1.36
N ALA A 156 -15.04 5.28 1.71
CA ALA A 156 -13.66 5.52 1.31
C ALA A 156 -13.49 5.29 -0.21
N ALA A 157 -12.45 5.88 -0.80
CA ALA A 157 -12.17 5.71 -2.22
C ALA A 157 -11.87 4.26 -2.56
N ASN A 158 -12.21 3.84 -3.78
CA ASN A 158 -11.82 2.53 -4.28
C ASN A 158 -10.34 2.55 -4.68
N MET A 159 -9.65 1.41 -4.51
CA MET A 159 -8.36 1.22 -5.15
C MET A 159 -8.58 0.87 -6.62
N ILE A 160 -7.73 1.35 -7.52
CA ILE A 160 -7.89 1.16 -8.97
C ILE A 160 -6.60 0.64 -9.59
N ALA A 161 -6.77 -0.24 -10.58
CA ALA A 161 -5.72 -0.65 -11.50
C ALA A 161 -6.24 -0.40 -12.92
N PRO A 162 -6.08 0.84 -13.42
CA PRO A 162 -6.60 1.22 -14.73
C PRO A 162 -5.75 0.63 -15.87
N PRO A 163 -6.34 0.44 -17.07
CA PRO A 163 -5.63 -0.17 -18.20
C PRO A 163 -4.55 0.74 -18.81
N ASP A 164 -4.55 2.03 -18.46
CA ASP A 164 -3.49 2.97 -18.86
C ASP A 164 -2.30 2.98 -17.89
N HIS A 165 -2.37 2.21 -16.80
CA HIS A 165 -1.33 2.11 -15.76
C HIS A 165 -1.09 3.40 -14.96
N MET A 166 -1.95 4.42 -15.09
CA MET A 166 -1.73 5.74 -14.52
C MET A 166 -2.46 5.97 -13.18
N GLY A 167 -2.95 4.90 -12.54
CA GLY A 167 -3.62 4.98 -11.24
C GLY A 167 -2.60 4.94 -10.11
N GLY A 168 -2.54 6.00 -9.30
CA GLY A 168 -1.61 6.12 -8.17
C GLY A 168 -0.47 7.10 -8.43
N TRP A 169 0.60 7.00 -7.62
CA TRP A 169 1.74 7.91 -7.63
C TRP A 169 3.05 7.12 -7.89
N PRO A 170 3.82 7.43 -8.95
CA PRO A 170 4.99 6.63 -9.31
C PRO A 170 6.22 6.94 -8.45
N THR A 171 7.02 5.90 -8.18
CA THR A 171 8.33 5.99 -7.54
C THR A 171 9.41 5.31 -8.39
N TYR A 172 10.53 6.00 -8.60
CA TYR A 172 11.70 5.48 -9.30
C TYR A 172 12.93 5.44 -8.41
N TYR A 173 13.87 4.55 -8.73
CA TYR A 173 15.08 4.31 -7.94
C TYR A 173 16.30 4.62 -8.81
N GLY A 174 16.93 5.77 -8.56
CA GLY A 174 18.13 6.22 -9.24
C GLY A 174 19.37 5.48 -8.78
N ARG A 175 20.23 5.13 -9.73
CA ARG A 175 21.54 4.49 -9.53
C ARG A 175 22.65 5.38 -10.05
N ALA A 176 23.87 5.16 -9.58
CA ALA A 176 25.05 5.88 -10.09
C ALA A 176 25.28 5.73 -11.61
N SER A 177 24.75 4.66 -12.22
CA SER A 177 24.80 4.44 -13.67
C SER A 177 23.75 5.23 -14.46
N ASP A 178 22.73 5.75 -13.79
CA ASP A 178 21.63 6.44 -14.44
C ASP A 178 21.99 7.90 -14.73
N PRO A 179 21.33 8.55 -15.71
CA PRO A 179 21.55 9.96 -15.99
C PRO A 179 21.31 10.86 -14.78
N VAL A 180 22.02 11.98 -14.77
CA VAL A 180 21.87 13.03 -13.76
C VAL A 180 20.92 14.10 -14.28
N TYR A 181 19.97 14.49 -13.45
CA TYR A 181 19.05 15.58 -13.72
C TYR A 181 19.21 16.69 -12.70
N THR A 182 18.99 17.93 -13.13
CA THR A 182 18.98 19.11 -12.27
C THR A 182 17.56 19.64 -12.15
N VAL A 183 17.06 19.83 -10.92
CA VAL A 183 15.74 20.41 -10.68
C VAL A 183 15.76 21.92 -10.90
N THR A 184 14.74 22.46 -11.56
CA THR A 184 14.44 23.89 -11.59
C THR A 184 13.01 24.11 -11.10
N CYS A 185 12.88 24.66 -9.89
CA CYS A 185 11.60 25.02 -9.32
C CYS A 185 11.12 26.37 -9.85
N THR A 186 9.83 26.48 -10.19
CA THR A 186 9.24 27.66 -10.84
C THR A 186 8.32 28.49 -9.93
N TRP A 187 8.12 28.09 -8.67
CA TRP A 187 7.31 28.83 -7.69
C TRP A 187 7.97 30.12 -7.12
N GLY A 188 9.04 30.60 -7.74
CA GLY A 188 9.74 31.81 -7.33
C GLY A 188 10.35 31.71 -5.93
N ALA A 189 10.13 32.73 -5.10
CA ALA A 189 10.74 32.83 -3.76
C ALA A 189 10.26 31.73 -2.78
N SER A 190 9.17 31.02 -3.11
CA SER A 190 8.67 29.92 -2.30
C SER A 190 9.49 28.65 -2.48
N CYS A 191 10.17 28.48 -3.62
CA CYS A 191 10.91 27.27 -3.95
C CYS A 191 11.86 26.82 -2.83
N SER A 192 11.87 25.51 -2.56
CA SER A 192 12.76 24.94 -1.55
C SER A 192 14.23 25.12 -1.95
N PRO A 193 15.05 25.85 -1.17
CA PRO A 193 16.48 25.94 -1.44
C PRO A 193 17.19 24.59 -1.36
N GLN A 194 16.64 23.64 -0.58
CA GLN A 194 17.21 22.32 -0.38
C GLN A 194 16.91 21.34 -1.53
N ALA A 195 15.94 21.66 -2.39
CA ALA A 195 15.55 20.81 -3.51
C ALA A 195 15.57 21.52 -4.88
N ASN A 196 15.79 22.83 -4.92
CA ASN A 196 15.99 23.59 -6.15
C ASN A 196 17.47 23.57 -6.58
N ALA A 197 17.71 23.47 -7.90
CA ALA A 197 19.05 23.31 -8.48
C ALA A 197 19.83 22.06 -7.98
N VAL A 198 19.16 21.15 -7.27
CA VAL A 198 19.73 19.89 -6.83
C VAL A 198 19.86 18.95 -8.02
N GLN A 199 20.98 18.23 -8.03
CA GLN A 199 21.24 17.14 -8.96
C GLN A 199 20.85 15.81 -8.34
N PHE A 200 20.22 14.94 -9.11
CA PHE A 200 19.85 13.60 -8.69
C PHE A 200 19.97 12.60 -9.83
N HIS A 201 20.29 11.36 -9.49
CA HIS A 201 20.23 10.23 -10.42
C HIS A 201 18.79 9.72 -10.52
N ALA A 202 18.34 9.41 -11.75
CA ALA A 202 17.06 8.78 -12.01
C ALA A 202 17.10 7.96 -13.30
N PRO A 203 16.35 6.85 -13.41
CA PRO A 203 16.32 6.12 -14.66
C PRO A 203 15.72 6.95 -15.80
N ALA A 204 16.37 6.90 -16.95
CA ALA A 204 15.83 7.44 -18.20
C ALA A 204 14.43 6.87 -18.46
N GLY A 205 13.50 7.71 -18.90
CA GLY A 205 12.12 7.30 -19.17
C GLY A 205 11.21 7.24 -17.95
N ALA A 206 11.70 7.54 -16.74
CA ALA A 206 10.85 7.71 -15.57
C ALA A 206 9.70 8.65 -15.88
N GLU A 207 8.47 8.18 -15.71
CA GLU A 207 7.25 8.85 -16.11
C GLU A 207 6.49 9.42 -14.90
N ARG A 208 6.07 10.68 -15.01
CA ARG A 208 5.24 11.34 -13.98
C ARG A 208 3.85 10.71 -13.89
N GLN A 209 3.14 10.99 -12.79
CA GLN A 209 1.73 10.69 -12.63
C GLN A 209 0.89 11.20 -13.81
N GLY A 210 0.04 10.32 -14.37
CA GLY A 210 -0.84 10.63 -15.51
C GLY A 210 -0.13 10.77 -16.86
N GLY A 211 1.20 10.59 -16.90
CA GLY A 211 1.99 10.55 -18.13
C GLY A 211 1.79 11.75 -19.06
N ALA A 212 1.78 11.47 -20.37
CA ALA A 212 1.57 12.47 -21.42
C ALA A 212 0.13 13.01 -21.49
N ALA A 213 -0.85 12.27 -20.98
CA ALA A 213 -2.25 12.68 -20.98
C ALA A 213 -2.56 13.73 -19.90
N ALA A 214 -1.76 13.80 -18.83
CA ALA A 214 -1.95 14.76 -17.77
C ALA A 214 -1.75 16.22 -18.25
N THR A 215 -2.76 17.05 -18.00
CA THR A 215 -2.79 18.46 -18.35
C THR A 215 -2.16 19.35 -17.28
N ALA A 216 -1.88 20.62 -17.64
CA ALA A 216 -1.22 21.60 -16.78
C ALA A 216 -1.95 21.89 -15.44
N GLY A 217 -3.24 21.58 -15.33
CA GLY A 217 -4.03 21.78 -14.10
C GLY A 217 -4.04 20.59 -13.12
N GLN A 218 -3.43 19.46 -13.48
CA GLN A 218 -3.36 18.26 -12.63
C GLN A 218 -2.04 18.19 -11.85
N ASP A 219 -1.96 17.34 -10.82
CA ASP A 219 -0.82 17.30 -9.90
C ASP A 219 0.51 16.90 -10.53
N ARG A 220 0.53 15.84 -11.35
CA ARG A 220 1.72 15.43 -12.12
C ARG A 220 2.94 15.17 -11.23
N HIS A 221 2.74 14.40 -10.16
CA HIS A 221 3.80 14.02 -9.24
C HIS A 221 4.86 13.11 -9.87
N LEU A 222 6.10 13.23 -9.40
CA LEU A 222 7.19 12.30 -9.65
C LEU A 222 8.03 12.16 -8.38
N THR A 223 8.16 10.93 -7.87
CA THR A 223 9.03 10.62 -6.74
C THR A 223 10.23 9.83 -7.22
N VAL A 224 11.43 10.24 -6.80
CA VAL A 224 12.68 9.52 -7.10
C VAL A 224 13.48 9.32 -5.82
N ILE A 225 13.93 8.10 -5.57
CA ILE A 225 14.95 7.81 -4.57
C ILE A 225 16.30 7.78 -5.26
N ASP A 226 17.15 8.78 -5.00
CA ASP A 226 18.54 8.74 -5.43
C ASP A 226 19.35 7.89 -4.43
N GLN A 227 19.64 6.66 -4.83
CA GLN A 227 20.33 5.70 -3.96
C GLN A 227 21.81 6.05 -3.74
N THR A 228 22.37 7.01 -4.51
CA THR A 228 23.74 7.48 -4.31
C THR A 228 23.86 8.49 -3.17
N THR A 229 22.78 9.24 -2.93
CA THR A 229 22.70 10.24 -1.85
C THR A 229 21.92 9.74 -0.63
N GLY A 230 21.05 8.74 -0.82
CA GLY A 230 20.18 8.24 0.24
C GLY A 230 18.92 9.10 0.43
N ASN A 231 18.58 9.93 -0.56
CA ASN A 231 17.48 10.88 -0.47
C ASN A 231 16.35 10.54 -1.42
N GLU A 232 15.13 10.77 -0.95
CA GLU A 232 13.95 10.95 -1.78
C GLU A 232 13.90 12.38 -2.29
N LEU A 233 13.47 12.53 -3.54
CA LEU A 233 13.15 13.79 -4.19
C LEU A 233 11.70 13.70 -4.65
N ASP A 234 10.89 14.64 -4.17
CA ASP A 234 9.47 14.70 -4.47
C ASP A 234 9.14 15.95 -5.27
N LEU A 235 8.62 15.73 -6.48
CA LEU A 235 8.28 16.79 -7.41
C LEU A 235 6.76 16.90 -7.57
N TRP A 236 6.26 18.12 -7.65
CA TRP A 236 4.85 18.43 -7.95
C TRP A 236 4.76 19.38 -9.14
N GLN A 237 3.83 19.09 -10.03
CA GLN A 237 3.66 19.72 -11.34
C GLN A 237 4.91 19.64 -12.21
N VAL A 238 5.43 18.43 -12.39
CA VAL A 238 6.53 18.19 -13.33
C VAL A 238 6.04 18.48 -14.75
N ASP A 239 6.82 19.25 -15.51
CA ASP A 239 6.41 19.72 -16.84
C ASP A 239 6.60 18.67 -17.94
N VAL A 240 7.64 17.83 -17.82
CA VAL A 240 7.94 16.75 -18.77
C VAL A 240 7.17 15.48 -18.41
N ALA A 241 6.57 14.82 -19.41
CA ALA A 241 5.87 13.56 -19.18
C ALA A 241 6.83 12.44 -18.73
N GLN A 242 7.97 12.33 -19.41
CA GLN A 242 9.01 11.34 -19.13
C GLN A 242 10.38 12.01 -19.03
N LEU A 243 11.25 11.49 -18.17
CA LEU A 243 12.61 11.99 -18.03
C LEU A 243 13.46 11.70 -19.28
N PRO A 244 14.15 12.71 -19.86
CA PRO A 244 14.97 12.54 -21.06
C PRO A 244 16.12 11.54 -20.89
N ALA A 245 16.46 10.78 -21.93
CA ALA A 245 17.46 9.72 -21.83
C ALA A 245 18.89 10.18 -21.49
N GLY A 246 19.23 11.44 -21.77
CA GLY A 246 20.58 11.99 -21.58
C GLY A 246 20.79 12.76 -20.27
N GLY A 247 19.81 12.78 -19.37
CA GLY A 247 19.83 13.70 -18.23
C GLY A 247 19.37 15.11 -18.61
N GLY A 248 19.69 16.09 -17.78
CA GLY A 248 19.45 17.51 -18.04
C GLY A 248 18.53 18.19 -17.02
N THR A 249 17.96 19.33 -17.39
CA THR A 249 17.14 20.12 -16.46
C THR A 249 15.67 19.68 -16.49
N ILE A 250 15.07 19.52 -15.30
CA ILE A 250 13.65 19.24 -15.12
C ILE A 250 12.98 20.47 -14.49
N SER A 251 11.96 20.99 -15.16
CA SER A 251 11.11 22.05 -14.62
C SER A 251 9.94 21.46 -13.83
N THR A 252 9.67 22.04 -12.67
CA THR A 252 8.61 21.62 -11.75
C THR A 252 8.10 22.84 -10.97
N THR A 253 6.82 22.84 -10.58
CA THR A 253 6.31 23.95 -9.74
C THR A 253 6.85 23.83 -8.32
N TRP A 254 6.88 22.63 -7.72
CA TRP A 254 7.52 22.41 -6.42
C TRP A 254 8.46 21.21 -6.42
N SER A 255 9.44 21.25 -5.53
CA SER A 255 10.35 20.16 -5.21
C SER A 255 10.65 20.16 -3.71
N GLY A 256 10.70 18.99 -3.10
CA GLY A 256 11.24 18.78 -1.76
C GLY A 256 12.15 17.55 -1.71
N THR A 257 12.87 17.38 -0.60
CA THR A 257 13.74 16.22 -0.42
C THR A 257 13.76 15.74 1.03
N SER A 258 13.70 14.42 1.21
CA SER A 258 13.68 13.74 2.51
C SER A 258 14.77 12.68 2.55
N ALA A 259 15.41 12.49 3.71
CA ALA A 259 16.38 11.42 3.87
C ALA A 259 15.67 10.07 4.03
N ILE A 260 16.01 9.08 3.19
CA ILE A 260 15.50 7.71 3.32
C ILE A 260 15.91 7.07 4.64
N SER A 261 17.07 7.42 5.19
CA SER A 261 17.49 6.96 6.52
C SER A 261 16.91 7.79 7.68
N GLY A 262 16.09 8.80 7.37
CA GLY A 262 15.60 9.80 8.33
C GLY A 262 14.19 9.54 8.83
N THR A 263 13.50 10.60 9.22
CA THR A 263 12.14 10.56 9.76
C THR A 263 11.06 10.54 8.69
N GLY A 264 11.40 10.78 7.42
CA GLY A 264 10.44 11.06 6.34
C GLY A 264 9.86 12.47 6.37
N LEU A 265 10.47 13.37 7.16
CA LEU A 265 10.18 14.79 7.11
C LEU A 265 11.13 15.47 6.12
N ALA A 266 10.63 16.52 5.48
CA ALA A 266 11.43 17.30 4.54
C ALA A 266 12.72 17.84 5.17
N LEU A 267 13.80 17.75 4.41
CA LEU A 267 15.01 18.52 4.63
C LEU A 267 14.74 19.96 4.18
N GLY A 268 14.28 20.81 5.09
CA GLY A 268 14.08 22.24 4.82
C GLY A 268 12.62 22.63 4.70
N THR A 269 12.20 23.15 3.55
CA THR A 269 10.94 23.89 3.41
C THR A 269 9.71 23.06 3.07
N GLY A 270 9.81 21.73 2.99
CA GLY A 270 8.68 20.83 2.77
C GLY A 270 8.71 20.04 1.45
N GLU A 271 7.95 18.94 1.42
CA GLU A 271 7.77 18.06 0.24
C GLU A 271 6.64 18.50 -0.70
N GLY A 272 6.46 17.73 -1.78
CA GLY A 272 5.42 17.92 -2.79
C GLY A 272 3.97 17.69 -2.32
N THR A 273 3.75 17.07 -1.16
CA THR A 273 2.42 16.89 -0.55
C THR A 273 1.96 18.13 0.20
N ALA A 274 0.66 18.35 0.39
CA ALA A 274 0.16 19.48 1.19
C ALA A 274 0.64 19.46 2.65
N ALA A 275 0.82 18.27 3.23
CA ALA A 275 1.36 18.08 4.58
C ALA A 275 2.89 18.23 4.67
N ARG A 276 3.59 18.35 3.54
CA ARG A 276 5.03 18.65 3.46
C ARG A 276 5.98 17.58 4.01
N PHE A 277 5.52 16.35 4.25
CA PHE A 277 6.36 15.19 4.52
C PHE A 277 6.50 14.29 3.28
N GLY A 278 7.48 13.38 3.33
CA GLY A 278 7.91 12.52 2.22
C GLY A 278 6.77 11.81 1.53
N ASN A 279 6.81 11.77 0.20
CA ASN A 279 5.70 11.27 -0.60
C ASN A 279 5.55 9.73 -0.55
N LEU A 280 6.64 9.04 -0.22
CA LEU A 280 6.65 7.63 0.14
C LEU A 280 6.09 7.35 1.54
N ALA A 281 5.91 8.37 2.39
CA ALA A 281 5.33 8.20 3.71
C ALA A 281 3.91 7.65 3.59
N GLY A 282 3.74 6.40 4.01
CA GLY A 282 2.45 5.73 4.05
C GLY A 282 1.83 5.40 2.69
N ARG A 283 2.62 5.43 1.61
CA ARG A 283 2.19 4.92 0.30
C ARG A 283 2.06 3.41 0.36
N ILE A 284 0.91 2.89 -0.08
CA ILE A 284 0.65 1.45 -0.16
C ILE A 284 1.35 0.91 -1.40
N ARG A 285 2.20 -0.11 -1.22
CA ARG A 285 2.95 -0.74 -2.30
C ARG A 285 2.34 -2.07 -2.74
N TYR A 286 2.60 -2.46 -3.98
CA TYR A 286 2.12 -3.73 -4.52
C TYR A 286 2.64 -4.92 -3.70
N GLU A 287 3.92 -4.93 -3.35
CA GLU A 287 4.58 -6.06 -2.69
C GLU A 287 3.94 -6.37 -1.33
N GLU A 288 3.44 -5.34 -0.65
CA GLU A 288 2.76 -5.45 0.65
C GLU A 288 1.35 -6.01 0.52
N LEU A 289 0.59 -5.54 -0.47
CA LEU A 289 -0.74 -6.08 -0.77
C LEU A 289 -0.67 -7.54 -1.22
N GLN A 290 0.33 -7.88 -2.03
CA GLN A 290 0.58 -9.24 -2.48
C GLN A 290 0.96 -10.16 -1.32
N ALA A 291 1.74 -9.67 -0.34
CA ALA A 291 2.08 -10.39 0.87
C ALA A 291 0.93 -10.44 1.90
N GLY A 292 -0.07 -9.57 1.76
CA GLY A 292 -1.18 -9.45 2.71
C GLY A 292 -0.80 -8.81 4.03
N VAL A 293 0.29 -8.05 4.08
CA VAL A 293 0.75 -7.32 5.27
C VAL A 293 1.37 -5.98 4.86
N ILE A 294 0.95 -4.93 5.58
CA ILE A 294 1.50 -3.57 5.49
C ILE A 294 1.95 -3.20 6.91
N ASP A 295 3.27 -3.03 7.10
CA ASP A 295 3.90 -2.83 8.42
C ASP A 295 4.34 -1.37 8.67
N HIS A 296 3.54 -0.41 8.20
CA HIS A 296 3.73 1.02 8.42
C HIS A 296 2.37 1.75 8.49
N ALA A 297 2.39 3.01 8.92
CA ALA A 297 1.23 3.90 8.88
C ALA A 297 0.87 4.23 7.43
N LEU A 298 -0.41 4.36 7.11
CA LEU A 298 -0.86 4.75 5.78
C LEU A 298 -0.86 6.26 5.61
N SER A 299 -0.96 6.74 4.37
CA SER A 299 -1.31 8.13 4.06
C SER A 299 -2.64 8.18 3.34
N ILE A 300 -3.46 9.16 3.73
CA ILE A 300 -4.79 9.40 3.18
C ILE A 300 -4.98 10.87 2.80
N VAL A 301 -5.81 11.07 1.78
CA VAL A 301 -6.28 12.40 1.35
C VAL A 301 -7.70 12.57 1.87
N VAL A 302 -8.00 13.68 2.52
CA VAL A 302 -9.39 14.01 2.91
C VAL A 302 -9.91 15.16 2.07
N ASN A 303 -11.17 15.56 2.22
CA ASN A 303 -11.70 16.62 1.36
C ASN A 303 -10.99 17.97 1.56
N CYS A 304 -10.90 18.43 2.81
CA CYS A 304 -10.36 19.73 3.17
C CYS A 304 -9.91 19.75 4.63
N ASP A 305 -9.05 20.71 4.98
CA ASP A 305 -8.48 20.87 6.32
C ASP A 305 -9.07 22.07 7.08
N ASN A 306 -8.65 22.27 8.33
CA ASN A 306 -9.05 23.40 9.17
C ASN A 306 -8.08 24.61 9.12
N GLY A 307 -7.11 24.62 8.22
CA GLY A 307 -6.06 25.64 8.12
C GLY A 307 -4.89 25.49 9.10
N THR A 308 -4.81 24.39 9.83
CA THR A 308 -3.69 24.08 10.73
C THR A 308 -3.03 22.76 10.36
N ALA A 309 -1.80 22.57 10.84
CA ALA A 309 -1.02 21.35 10.67
C ALA A 309 -0.47 20.89 12.03
N VAL A 310 -0.41 19.57 12.20
CA VAL A 310 0.16 18.90 13.36
C VAL A 310 1.21 17.88 12.91
N TYR A 311 2.17 17.57 13.77
CA TYR A 311 3.23 16.61 13.46
C TYR A 311 2.67 15.26 12.97
N PRO A 312 3.18 14.68 11.86
CA PRO A 312 4.43 15.03 11.15
C PRO A 312 4.33 16.12 10.08
N ALA A 313 3.16 16.71 9.84
CA ALA A 313 3.05 17.81 8.88
C ALA A 313 3.83 19.05 9.35
N ASP A 314 4.33 19.85 8.41
CA ASP A 314 5.01 21.11 8.72
C ASP A 314 3.98 22.16 9.18
N PRO A 315 3.98 22.56 10.47
CA PRO A 315 3.03 23.54 10.99
C PRO A 315 3.29 24.96 10.46
N THR A 316 4.45 25.23 9.87
CA THR A 316 4.85 26.55 9.38
C THR A 316 4.40 26.84 7.95
N ARG A 317 4.13 25.80 7.16
CA ARG A 317 3.77 25.90 5.73
C ARG A 317 2.71 24.88 5.27
N PRO A 318 1.59 24.71 5.99
CA PRO A 318 0.49 23.88 5.50
C PRO A 318 -0.03 24.44 4.17
N ASN A 319 -0.28 23.57 3.20
CA ASN A 319 -0.72 23.99 1.85
C ASN A 319 -1.86 23.13 1.31
N GLY A 320 -2.79 22.76 2.19
CA GLY A 320 -4.01 22.06 1.84
C GLY A 320 -5.15 23.00 1.49
N GLN A 321 -6.19 22.44 0.85
CA GLN A 321 -7.45 23.10 0.62
C GLN A 321 -8.20 23.25 1.96
N HIS A 322 -8.39 24.50 2.39
CA HIS A 322 -9.16 24.81 3.59
C HIS A 322 -10.66 24.61 3.39
N CYS A 323 -11.34 24.03 4.38
CA CYS A 323 -12.79 23.96 4.37
C CYS A 323 -13.40 25.36 4.49
N SER A 324 -14.47 25.63 3.73
CA SER A 324 -15.29 26.84 3.85
C SER A 324 -15.80 27.06 5.29
N SER A 325 -16.13 25.94 5.97
CA SER A 325 -16.38 25.88 7.41
C SER A 325 -15.35 24.95 8.07
N PRO A 326 -14.35 25.50 8.79
CA PRO A 326 -13.26 24.72 9.38
C PRO A 326 -13.66 23.95 10.64
N THR A 327 -14.88 24.16 11.16
CA THR A 327 -15.38 23.44 12.33
C THR A 327 -15.35 21.94 12.09
N ALA A 328 -14.66 21.23 12.99
CA ALA A 328 -14.45 19.78 12.95
C ALA A 328 -13.76 19.26 11.68
N ALA A 329 -13.11 20.12 10.89
CA ALA A 329 -12.19 19.66 9.86
C ALA A 329 -10.86 19.22 10.53
N PRO A 330 -10.22 18.14 10.06
CA PRO A 330 -8.94 17.70 10.59
C PRO A 330 -7.82 18.69 10.21
N PRO A 331 -6.77 18.83 11.05
CA PRO A 331 -5.52 19.46 10.62
C PRO A 331 -4.75 18.54 9.66
N LEU A 332 -3.94 19.11 8.77
CA LEU A 332 -2.94 18.34 8.02
C LEU A 332 -2.01 17.59 9.00
N GLY A 333 -1.63 16.37 8.66
CA GLY A 333 -0.83 15.50 9.54
C GLY A 333 -1.63 14.84 10.67
N ALA A 334 -2.95 15.05 10.77
CA ALA A 334 -3.78 14.30 11.71
C ALA A 334 -3.62 12.78 11.49
N ARG A 335 -3.48 12.02 12.58
CA ARG A 335 -3.34 10.56 12.55
C ARG A 335 -4.65 9.89 12.95
N PHE A 336 -5.21 9.09 12.04
CA PHE A 336 -6.44 8.36 12.19
C PHE A 336 -6.14 6.90 12.54
N ARG A 337 -6.69 6.40 13.64
CA ARG A 337 -6.62 4.98 14.02
C ARG A 337 -7.95 4.30 13.71
N LEU A 338 -7.89 3.07 13.21
CA LEU A 338 -9.04 2.18 13.21
C LEU A 338 -9.11 1.42 14.54
N ASN A 339 -10.09 1.72 15.39
CA ASN A 339 -10.26 1.07 16.69
C ASN A 339 -10.95 -0.29 16.58
N LEU A 340 -10.34 -1.21 15.82
CA LEU A 340 -10.72 -2.61 15.75
C LEU A 340 -9.53 -3.49 16.14
N THR A 341 -9.79 -4.51 16.94
CA THR A 341 -8.81 -5.57 17.21
C THR A 341 -8.58 -6.40 15.96
N TRP A 342 -7.42 -7.04 15.86
CA TRP A 342 -7.13 -7.94 14.75
C TRP A 342 -8.12 -9.11 14.68
N ALA A 343 -8.61 -9.60 15.82
CA ALA A 343 -9.64 -10.63 15.86
C ALA A 343 -10.97 -10.16 15.24
N GLN A 344 -11.38 -8.91 15.49
CA GLN A 344 -12.55 -8.31 14.84
C GLN A 344 -12.34 -8.15 13.34
N ILE A 345 -11.15 -7.71 12.91
CA ILE A 345 -10.80 -7.59 11.48
C ILE A 345 -10.79 -8.96 10.80
N ASP A 346 -10.23 -9.97 11.45
CA ASP A 346 -10.15 -11.33 10.92
C ASP A 346 -11.52 -12.01 10.82
N ALA A 347 -12.47 -11.64 11.68
CA ALA A 347 -13.85 -12.10 11.63
C ALA A 347 -14.66 -11.49 10.47
N LEU A 348 -14.21 -10.38 9.85
CA LEU A 348 -14.85 -9.83 8.66
C LEU A 348 -14.70 -10.80 7.48
N ALA A 349 -15.81 -11.06 6.78
CA ALA A 349 -15.86 -11.91 5.59
C ALA A 349 -15.35 -11.16 4.33
N ILE A 350 -14.14 -10.63 4.41
CA ILE A 350 -13.50 -9.81 3.37
C ILE A 350 -12.18 -10.44 2.89
N PRO A 351 -11.71 -10.10 1.68
CA PRO A 351 -10.43 -10.58 1.16
C PRO A 351 -9.22 -10.20 2.03
N GLY A 352 -8.16 -11.03 1.98
CA GLY A 352 -6.95 -10.83 2.78
C GLY A 352 -6.29 -9.47 2.60
N TRP A 353 -6.31 -8.91 1.38
CA TRP A 353 -5.73 -7.60 1.09
C TRP A 353 -6.46 -6.45 1.82
N LYS A 354 -7.78 -6.54 2.00
CA LYS A 354 -8.53 -5.57 2.81
C LYS A 354 -8.15 -5.70 4.28
N LYS A 355 -8.00 -6.94 4.79
CA LYS A 355 -7.54 -7.19 6.16
C LYS A 355 -6.15 -6.59 6.40
N ALA A 356 -5.24 -6.67 5.43
CA ALA A 356 -3.91 -6.07 5.51
C ALA A 356 -3.98 -4.56 5.76
N VAL A 357 -4.78 -3.86 4.95
CA VAL A 357 -5.01 -2.40 5.07
C VAL A 357 -5.64 -2.05 6.42
N LEU A 358 -6.70 -2.75 6.84
CA LEU A 358 -7.35 -2.49 8.13
C LEU A 358 -6.43 -2.77 9.33
N LYS A 359 -5.60 -3.82 9.26
CA LYS A 359 -4.61 -4.13 10.31
C LYS A 359 -3.53 -3.07 10.40
N ALA A 360 -3.08 -2.53 9.26
CA ALA A 360 -2.15 -1.39 9.23
C ALA A 360 -2.78 -0.15 9.86
N MET A 361 -4.02 0.20 9.51
CA MET A 361 -4.75 1.31 10.14
C MET A 361 -5.00 1.10 11.65
N SER A 362 -5.16 -0.14 12.10
CA SER A 362 -5.35 -0.44 13.53
C SER A 362 -4.04 -0.35 14.32
N LYS A 363 -2.93 -0.87 13.77
CA LYS A 363 -1.60 -0.94 14.42
C LYS A 363 -0.81 0.36 14.30
N TYR A 364 -0.83 1.00 13.13
CA TYR A 364 -0.04 2.19 12.81
C TYR A 364 -0.91 3.41 12.49
N GLY A 365 -2.18 3.26 12.16
CA GLY A 365 -3.02 4.39 11.75
C GLY A 365 -2.71 4.90 10.34
N ALA A 366 -3.36 6.01 9.99
CA ALA A 366 -3.22 6.68 8.71
C ALA A 366 -3.04 8.20 8.93
N PHE A 367 -2.06 8.82 8.29
CA PHE A 367 -1.82 10.25 8.36
C PHE A 367 -2.54 10.97 7.21
N MET A 368 -3.19 12.08 7.51
CA MET A 368 -3.68 12.98 6.47
C MET A 368 -2.50 13.70 5.82
N ASN A 369 -2.19 13.35 4.57
CA ASN A 369 -1.10 13.94 3.81
C ASN A 369 -1.54 15.06 2.86
N ASP A 370 -2.79 14.99 2.37
CA ASP A 370 -3.30 15.91 1.38
C ASP A 370 -4.81 16.17 1.50
N THR A 371 -5.31 17.05 0.64
CA THR A 371 -6.71 17.47 0.54
C THR A 371 -7.25 17.29 -0.89
N GLY A 372 -8.56 17.40 -1.08
CA GLY A 372 -9.22 17.30 -2.40
C GLY A 372 -10.02 16.02 -2.64
N SER A 373 -10.09 15.10 -1.67
CA SER A 373 -10.90 13.87 -1.80
C SER A 373 -12.38 14.18 -1.96
N SER A 374 -13.05 13.42 -2.84
CA SER A 374 -14.52 13.39 -2.93
C SER A 374 -15.16 12.26 -2.10
N PHE A 375 -14.33 11.41 -1.49
CA PHE A 375 -14.71 10.30 -0.61
C PHE A 375 -14.50 10.69 0.86
N TYR A 376 -14.82 9.78 1.80
CA TYR A 376 -14.38 9.92 3.21
C TYR A 376 -12.89 10.24 3.26
N PHE A 377 -12.13 9.50 2.46
CA PHE A 377 -10.73 9.74 2.17
C PHE A 377 -10.30 8.92 0.94
N ASP A 378 -9.24 9.36 0.25
CA ASP A 378 -8.53 8.60 -0.77
C ASP A 378 -7.29 7.90 -0.19
N TRP A 379 -6.95 6.74 -0.77
CA TRP A 379 -5.73 6.01 -0.46
C TRP A 379 -4.55 6.53 -1.29
N GLN A 380 -3.38 6.63 -0.69
CA GLN A 380 -2.14 6.84 -1.43
C GLN A 380 -1.54 5.48 -1.83
N THR A 381 -1.54 5.20 -3.14
CA THR A 381 -1.04 3.95 -3.73
C THR A 381 0.08 4.23 -4.72
N GLU A 382 0.96 3.26 -4.92
CA GLU A 382 1.89 3.28 -6.06
C GLU A 382 1.17 3.27 -7.40
N SER A 383 1.87 3.70 -8.44
CA SER A 383 1.35 3.73 -9.81
C SER A 383 1.91 2.63 -10.68
N GLY A 384 1.08 2.02 -11.53
CA GLY A 384 1.50 1.00 -12.50
C GLY A 384 2.55 1.50 -13.49
N ASN A 385 2.51 2.79 -13.84
CA ASN A 385 3.45 3.39 -14.80
C ASN A 385 4.90 3.46 -14.29
N GLN A 386 5.14 3.29 -12.98
CA GLN A 386 6.50 3.14 -12.45
C GLN A 386 7.16 1.82 -12.90
N TYR A 387 6.36 0.81 -13.28
CA TYR A 387 6.82 -0.47 -13.79
C TYR A 387 6.88 -0.46 -15.32
N THR A 388 5.80 -0.01 -15.98
CA THR A 388 5.68 -0.10 -17.45
C THR A 388 6.62 0.83 -18.19
N SER A 389 6.88 2.04 -17.67
CA SER A 389 7.88 2.95 -18.25
C SER A 389 9.30 2.37 -18.18
N MET A 390 9.56 1.45 -17.25
CA MET A 390 10.82 0.71 -17.09
C MET A 390 10.86 -0.61 -17.87
N GLY A 391 9.86 -0.87 -18.72
CA GLY A 391 9.76 -2.08 -19.54
C GLY A 391 9.32 -3.34 -18.78
N ALA A 392 8.78 -3.20 -17.57
CA ALA A 392 8.22 -4.31 -16.81
C ALA A 392 6.69 -4.36 -16.90
N ALA A 393 6.12 -5.52 -16.59
CA ALA A 393 4.67 -5.67 -16.46
C ALA A 393 4.17 -4.90 -15.24
N ASP A 394 2.95 -4.36 -15.33
CA ASP A 394 2.27 -3.70 -14.22
C ASP A 394 1.73 -4.73 -13.21
N PRO A 395 2.31 -4.83 -12.00
CA PRO A 395 1.86 -5.79 -11.01
C PRO A 395 0.53 -5.38 -10.36
N TRP A 396 0.15 -4.09 -10.36
CA TRP A 396 -1.15 -3.64 -9.86
C TRP A 396 -2.28 -4.12 -10.77
N LEU A 397 -2.07 -4.06 -12.08
CA LEU A 397 -3.05 -4.60 -13.04
C LEU A 397 -3.19 -6.12 -12.91
N ALA A 398 -2.10 -6.85 -12.73
CA ALA A 398 -2.13 -8.28 -12.47
C ALA A 398 -2.82 -8.63 -11.15
N PHE A 399 -2.54 -7.86 -10.08
CA PHE A 399 -3.18 -8.02 -8.79
C PHE A 399 -4.69 -7.75 -8.86
N GLY A 400 -5.07 -6.68 -9.54
CA GLY A 400 -6.46 -6.32 -9.78
C GLY A 400 -7.21 -7.41 -10.54
N ALA A 401 -6.62 -7.96 -11.60
CA ALA A 401 -7.22 -9.06 -12.35
C ALA A 401 -7.48 -10.32 -11.50
N ALA A 402 -6.62 -10.57 -10.50
CA ALA A 402 -6.74 -11.73 -9.62
C ALA A 402 -7.67 -11.51 -8.41
N ASN A 403 -7.84 -10.26 -7.95
CA ASN A 403 -8.44 -9.97 -6.64
C ASN A 403 -9.62 -8.99 -6.66
N TRP A 404 -9.83 -8.26 -7.75
CA TRP A 404 -10.74 -7.11 -7.84
C TRP A 404 -11.77 -7.28 -8.95
N GLN A 405 -12.85 -6.51 -8.89
CA GLN A 405 -13.87 -6.54 -9.94
C GLN A 405 -13.46 -5.71 -11.17
N PRO A 406 -13.83 -6.15 -12.39
CA PRO A 406 -13.61 -5.36 -13.61
C PRO A 406 -14.36 -4.02 -13.57
N TRP A 407 -13.70 -2.94 -13.98
CA TRP A 407 -14.30 -1.61 -14.07
C TRP A 407 -13.58 -0.75 -15.11
N GLN A 408 -14.35 -0.17 -16.06
CA GLN A 408 -13.84 0.72 -17.13
C GLN A 408 -12.58 0.18 -17.86
N GLY A 409 -12.55 -1.12 -18.12
CA GLY A 409 -11.42 -1.78 -18.82
C GLY A 409 -10.22 -2.10 -17.93
N GLY A 410 -10.22 -1.69 -16.66
CA GLY A 410 -9.27 -2.10 -15.63
C GLY A 410 -9.97 -2.86 -14.51
N TYR A 411 -9.46 -2.71 -13.28
CA TYR A 411 -10.01 -3.37 -12.09
C TYR A 411 -10.12 -2.40 -10.91
N THR A 412 -11.08 -2.65 -10.02
CA THR A 412 -11.30 -1.82 -8.83
C THR A 412 -11.52 -2.64 -7.57
N GLY A 413 -10.75 -2.34 -6.52
CA GLY A 413 -10.95 -2.87 -5.17
C GLY A 413 -11.90 -1.96 -4.40
N THR A 414 -13.15 -2.38 -4.24
CA THR A 414 -14.22 -1.52 -3.69
C THR A 414 -14.19 -1.41 -2.17
N TRP A 415 -14.62 -0.27 -1.64
CA TRP A 415 -14.86 -0.04 -0.21
C TRP A 415 -16.29 0.45 0.06
N HIS A 416 -17.21 0.06 -0.82
CA HIS A 416 -18.61 0.45 -0.80
C HIS A 416 -19.46 -0.48 0.07
N ASN A 417 -20.48 0.07 0.73
CA ASN A 417 -21.42 -0.70 1.55
C ASN A 417 -22.10 -1.80 0.74
N ASN A 418 -22.14 -3.01 1.31
CA ASN A 418 -22.84 -4.20 0.81
C ASN A 418 -22.29 -4.83 -0.47
N ASP A 419 -21.24 -4.30 -1.10
CA ASP A 419 -20.57 -4.96 -2.24
C ASP A 419 -20.06 -6.35 -1.84
N ASP A 420 -19.50 -6.47 -0.64
CA ASP A 420 -19.00 -7.73 -0.06
C ASP A 420 -19.88 -8.23 1.10
N GLY A 421 -21.12 -7.75 1.21
CA GLY A 421 -22.01 -8.05 2.33
C GLY A 421 -21.61 -7.41 3.67
N ILE A 422 -20.68 -6.44 3.64
CA ILE A 422 -20.25 -5.66 4.80
C ILE A 422 -20.93 -4.30 4.80
N ASP A 423 -21.53 -3.96 5.94
CA ASP A 423 -21.89 -2.57 6.25
C ASP A 423 -20.62 -1.85 6.70
N TRP A 424 -19.85 -1.35 5.73
CA TRP A 424 -18.55 -0.73 5.94
C TRP A 424 -18.65 0.49 6.85
N LEU A 425 -19.69 1.31 6.70
CA LEU A 425 -19.90 2.48 7.53
C LEU A 425 -20.01 2.08 9.01
N ASN A 426 -20.94 1.19 9.35
CA ASN A 426 -21.23 0.91 10.75
C ASN A 426 -20.28 -0.13 11.37
N GLN A 427 -19.81 -1.11 10.61
CA GLN A 427 -18.95 -2.18 11.14
C GLN A 427 -17.47 -1.79 11.16
N VAL A 428 -17.03 -0.86 10.29
CA VAL A 428 -15.61 -0.52 10.12
C VAL A 428 -15.38 0.96 10.38
N TRP A 429 -15.88 1.83 9.50
CA TRP A 429 -15.46 3.24 9.47
C TRP A 429 -15.95 4.06 10.67
N ALA A 430 -17.10 3.70 11.28
CA ALA A 430 -17.57 4.29 12.54
C ALA A 430 -16.60 4.07 13.72
N ASN A 431 -15.65 3.14 13.61
CA ASN A 431 -14.62 2.88 14.62
C ASN A 431 -13.34 3.72 14.40
N LEU A 432 -13.32 4.63 13.43
CA LEU A 432 -12.20 5.56 13.27
C LEU A 432 -12.12 6.53 14.46
N GLN A 433 -10.89 6.88 14.83
CA GLN A 433 -10.58 7.82 15.89
C GLN A 433 -9.40 8.70 15.46
N VAL A 434 -9.40 9.96 15.88
CA VAL A 434 -8.26 10.86 15.68
C VAL A 434 -7.39 10.85 16.93
N VAL A 435 -6.14 10.46 16.73
CA VAL A 435 -5.12 10.38 17.77
C VAL A 435 -4.63 11.79 18.10
N ASP A 436 -4.36 12.06 19.38
CA ASP A 436 -3.78 13.31 19.85
C ASP A 436 -2.37 13.49 19.27
N ASP A 437 -2.03 14.71 18.84
CA ASP A 437 -0.76 15.01 18.18
C ASP A 437 0.45 14.78 19.11
N CYS A 438 0.24 14.79 20.43
CA CYS A 438 1.31 14.39 21.36
C CYS A 438 1.75 12.94 21.17
N VAL A 439 0.89 12.04 20.69
CA VAL A 439 1.26 10.63 20.44
C VAL A 439 2.20 10.53 19.24
N SER A 440 1.90 11.27 18.17
CA SER A 440 2.74 11.26 16.96
C SER A 440 4.09 11.93 17.22
N SER A 441 4.13 12.97 18.05
CA SER A 441 5.36 13.69 18.40
C SER A 441 6.14 13.10 19.59
N GLY A 442 5.61 12.07 20.25
CA GLY A 442 6.21 11.42 21.42
C GLY A 442 6.13 12.23 22.73
N GLY A 443 5.25 13.23 22.79
CA GLY A 443 4.93 13.97 24.01
C GLY A 443 3.93 13.26 24.93
N CYS A 444 3.28 12.22 24.42
CA CYS A 444 2.46 11.22 25.10
C CYS A 444 2.42 9.95 24.20
#